data_AF-A0A7D5T1C6-F1
#
_entry.id   AF-A0A7D5T1C6-F1
#
_cell.length_a   1.000
_cell.length_b   1.000
_cell.length_c   1.000
_cell.angle_alpha   90.00
_cell.angle_beta   90.00
_cell.angle_gamma   90.00
#
_symmetry.space_group_name_H-M   'P 1'
#
loop_
_entity.id
_entity.type
_entity.pdbx_description
1 polymer ?
#
loop_
_entity_poly.entity_id
_entity_poly.type
_entity_poly.pdbx_seq_one_letter_code
_entity_poly.pdbx_strand_id
1 'polypeptide(L)' 'MPQVLQVTKITKNGRISLGRAMSALDVEEGDLVQLYDDGNGKVCMAKLKAPAQA' A
#
# COMPACT_ATOMS: atom_id res chain seq x y z
N MET A 1 1.34 -19.69 -5.07
CA MET A 1 1.12 -19.28 -3.65
C MET A 1 1.36 -17.77 -3.57
N PRO A 2 0.51 -16.98 -2.89
CA PRO A 2 0.79 -15.55 -2.70
C PRO A 2 2.07 -15.39 -1.86
N GLN A 3 3.03 -14.59 -2.34
CA GLN A 3 4.22 -14.28 -1.56
C GLN A 3 3.89 -13.20 -0.54
N VAL A 4 4.00 -13.53 0.75
CA VAL A 4 3.87 -12.57 1.83
C VAL A 4 5.18 -11.79 1.92
N LEU A 5 5.16 -10.52 1.53
CA LEU A 5 6.34 -9.65 1.56
C LEU A 5 6.71 -9.21 2.99
N GLN A 6 5.70 -8.94 3.81
CA GLN A 6 5.86 -8.46 5.18
C GLN A 6 4.58 -8.71 5.99
N VAL A 7 4.75 -8.97 7.29
CA VAL A 7 3.67 -8.94 8.28
C VAL A 7 4.07 -7.92 9.33
N THR A 8 3.24 -6.90 9.55
CA THR A 8 3.53 -5.81 10.47
C THR A 8 2.34 -5.54 11.39
N LYS A 9 2.62 -5.15 12.63
CA LYS A 9 1.58 -4.72 13.57
C LYS A 9 1.05 -3.35 13.17
N ILE A 10 -0.27 -3.17 13.28
CA ILE A 10 -0.89 -1.85 13.22
C ILE A 10 -0.51 -1.09 14.49
N THR A 11 0.09 0.08 14.30
CA THR A 11 0.54 0.97 15.38
C THR A 11 -0.56 1.97 15.76
N LYS A 12 -0.26 2.92 16.66
CA LYS A 12 -1.24 3.92 17.10
C LYS A 12 -1.81 4.69 15.90
N ASN A 13 -3.09 5.03 16.00
CA ASN A 13 -3.83 5.79 14.99
C ASN A 13 -3.93 5.08 13.63
N GLY A 14 -3.91 3.74 13.61
CA GLY A 14 -4.14 2.96 12.38
C GLY A 14 -2.97 2.95 11.39
N ARG A 15 -1.77 3.41 11.80
CA ARG A 15 -0.60 3.45 10.91
C ARG A 15 0.06 2.09 10.80
N ILE A 16 0.41 1.70 9.57
CA ILE A 16 1.22 0.51 9.26
C ILE A 16 2.55 0.92 8.65
N SER A 17 3.63 0.21 8.98
CA SER A 17 4.92 0.37 8.27
C SER A 17 4.95 -0.59 7.09
N LEU A 18 5.21 -0.03 5.90
CA LEU A 18 5.27 -0.78 4.65
C LEU A 18 6.61 -1.47 4.43
N GLY A 19 7.71 -0.93 4.98
CA GLY A 19 9.04 -1.54 4.91
C GLY A 19 9.40 -2.04 3.51
N ARG A 20 9.64 -3.35 3.36
CA ARG A 20 10.01 -3.98 2.08
C ARG A 20 8.88 -3.95 1.04
N ALA A 21 7.64 -3.78 1.47
CA ALA A 21 6.51 -3.66 0.56
C ALA A 21 6.54 -2.35 -0.25
N MET A 22 7.27 -1.31 0.20
CA MET A 22 7.42 -0.08 -0.57
C MET A 22 8.07 -0.32 -1.94
N SER A 23 9.16 -1.08 -1.97
CA SER A 23 9.87 -1.41 -3.22
C SER A 23 9.02 -2.27 -4.15
N ALA A 24 8.21 -3.18 -3.60
CA ALA A 24 7.31 -4.01 -4.41
C ALA A 24 6.10 -3.25 -4.97
N LEU A 25 5.68 -2.18 -4.29
CA LEU A 25 4.61 -1.27 -4.72
C LEU A 25 5.13 -0.10 -5.59
N ASP A 26 6.45 0.03 -5.75
CA ASP A 26 7.11 1.13 -6.45
C ASP A 26 6.68 2.50 -5.90
N VAL A 27 6.63 2.64 -4.56
CA VAL A 27 6.22 3.87 -3.86
C VAL A 27 7.36 4.47 -3.05
N GLU A 28 7.36 5.80 -2.96
CA GLU A 28 8.29 6.60 -2.15
C GLU A 28 7.53 7.44 -1.10
N GLU A 29 8.25 8.00 -0.13
CA GLU A 29 7.65 8.91 0.84
C GLU A 29 7.06 10.14 0.13
N GLY A 30 5.78 10.42 0.36
CA GLY A 30 5.05 11.51 -0.28
C GLY A 30 4.16 11.08 -1.45
N ASP A 31 4.32 9.85 -1.95
CA ASP A 31 3.41 9.30 -2.96
C ASP A 31 1.97 9.16 -2.42
N LEU A 32 1.01 9.42 -3.31
CA LEU A 32 -0.39 9.14 -3.04
C LEU A 32 -0.72 7.68 -3.37
N VAL A 33 -1.39 7.02 -2.43
CA VAL A 33 -1.88 5.66 -2.58
C VAL A 33 -3.37 5.60 -2.33
N GLN A 34 -4.07 4.74 -3.09
CA GLN A 34 -5.47 4.43 -2.86
C GLN A 34 -5.58 3.14 -2.06
N LEU A 35 -6.42 3.17 -1.03
CA LEU A 35 -6.85 2.00 -0.29
C LEU A 35 -8.25 1.62 -0.74
N TYR A 36 -8.49 0.32 -0.97
CA TYR A 36 -9.81 -0.19 -1.34
C TYR A 36 -10.02 -1.59 -0.75
N ASP A 37 -11.29 -1.92 -0.50
CA ASP A 37 -11.70 -3.27 -0.10
C ASP A 37 -11.84 -4.13 -1.36
N ASP A 38 -11.30 -5.35 -1.33
CA ASP A 38 -11.42 -6.31 -2.43
C ASP A 38 -12.73 -7.10 -2.41
N GLY A 39 -13.57 -6.89 -1.38
CA GLY A 39 -14.85 -7.58 -1.17
C GLY A 39 -14.71 -8.96 -0.50
N ASN A 40 -13.49 -9.41 -0.20
CA ASN A 40 -13.19 -10.68 0.46
C ASN A 40 -12.60 -10.46 1.86
N GLY A 41 -12.84 -9.29 2.45
CA GLY A 41 -12.32 -8.91 3.76
C GLY A 41 -10.83 -8.57 3.74
N LYS A 42 -10.26 -8.23 2.58
CA LYS A 42 -8.88 -7.73 2.47
C LYS A 42 -8.88 -6.29 2.00
N VAL A 43 -7.99 -5.51 2.60
CA VAL A 43 -7.68 -4.16 2.14
C VAL A 43 -6.49 -4.24 1.18
N CYS A 44 -6.70 -3.74 -0.03
CA CYS A 44 -5.69 -3.62 -1.06
C CYS A 44 -5.19 -2.18 -1.17
N MET A 45 -4.00 -2.01 -1.75
CA MET A 45 -3.35 -0.73 -1.94
C MET A 45 -2.80 -0.62 -3.36
N ALA A 46 -3.00 0.54 -3.99
CA ALA A 46 -2.45 0.83 -5.30
C ALA A 46 -1.84 2.24 -5.34
N LYS A 47 -0.69 2.41 -6.00
CA LYS A 47 -0.09 3.72 -6.25
C LYS A 47 -0.97 4.50 -7.22
N LEU A 48 -1.30 5.73 -6.87
CA LEU A 48 -1.95 6.65 -7.79
C LEU A 48 -0.86 7.34 -8.61
N LYS A 49 -0.86 7.10 -9.92
CA LYS A 49 -0.12 7.98 -10.83
C LYS A 49 -0.93 9.25 -10.99
N ALA A 50 -0.32 10.41 -10.77
CA ALA A 50 -0.94 11.67 -11.14
C ALA A 50 -1.35 11.58 -12.63
N PRO A 51 -2.54 12.09 -13.01
CA PRO A 51 -2.85 12.22 -14.42
C PRO A 51 -1.72 13.03 -15.05
N ALA A 52 -1.09 12.49 -16.10
CA ALA A 52 -0.15 13.25 -16.90
C ALA A 52 -0.88 14.53 -17.32
N GLN A 53 -0.42 15.68 -16.83
CA GLN A 53 -0.93 16.96 -17.28
C GLN A 53 -0.68 17.02 -18.79
N ALA A 54 -1.78 17.04 -19.54
CA ALA A 54 -1.79 17.22 -20.99
C ALA A 54 -1.56 18.69 -21.36
#